data_AF-A0A530ZTC2-F1
#
_entry.id   AF-A0A530ZTC2-F1
#
_cell.length_a   1.000
_cell.length_b   1.000
_cell.length_c   1.000
_cell.angle_alpha   90.00
_cell.angle_beta   90.00
_cell.angle_gamma   90.00
#
_symmetry.space_group_name_H-M   'P 1'
#
loop_
_entity.id
_entity.type
_entity.pdbx_description
1 polymer ?
#
loop_
_entity_poly.entity_id
_entity_poly.type
_entity_poly.pdbx_seq_one_letter_code
_entity_poly.pdbx_strand_id
1 'polypeptide(L)' 'VSPLAIQWGSDGAYIWTIVDGKAKRVAVRIIQRNTETVLIDAPIVSGDMVVTEGTQSVSEGGEVRIAGEQLRAADADG' A
#
# COMPACT_ATOMS: atom_id res chain seq x y z
N VAL A 1 5.90 8.32 0.92
CA VAL A 1 4.60 7.60 0.94
C VAL A 1 3.54 8.40 1.70
N SER A 2 2.25 8.12 1.52
CA SER A 2 1.16 8.75 2.28
C SER A 2 1.22 8.30 3.76
N PRO A 3 0.96 9.20 4.73
CA PRO A 3 0.85 8.82 6.15
C PRO A 3 -0.22 7.76 6.42
N LEU A 4 -1.27 7.67 5.59
CA LEU A 4 -2.37 6.70 5.74
C LEU A 4 -1.96 5.26 5.42
N ALA A 5 -0.86 5.07 4.68
CA ALA A 5 -0.35 3.74 4.37
C ALA A 5 0.41 3.10 5.54
N ILE A 6 0.83 3.90 6.53
CA ILE A 6 1.69 3.44 7.62
C ILE A 6 0.82 2.78 8.69
N GLN A 7 1.00 1.48 8.84
CA GLN A 7 0.34 0.66 9.85
C GLN A 7 1.32 0.31 10.97
N TRP A 8 0.77 -0.05 12.14
CA TRP A 8 1.54 -0.50 13.31
C TRP A 8 1.13 -1.91 13.69
N GLY A 9 2.11 -2.77 13.93
CA GLY A 9 1.93 -4.13 14.43
C GLY A 9 2.90 -4.44 15.57
N SER A 10 2.88 -5.67 16.06
CA SER A 10 3.79 -6.17 17.10
C SER A 10 5.27 -5.91 16.78
N ASP A 11 5.65 -6.03 15.51
CA ASP A 11 7.03 -5.92 15.04
C ASP A 11 7.41 -4.50 14.58
N GLY A 12 6.55 -3.52 14.85
CA GLY A 12 6.76 -2.12 14.46
C GLY A 12 5.98 -1.68 13.22
N ALA A 13 6.45 -0.61 12.59
CA ALA A 13 5.79 0.03 11.46
C ALA A 13 5.91 -0.82 10.18
N TYR A 14 4.84 -0.86 9.40
CA TYR A 14 4.82 -1.54 8.12
C TYR A 14 3.85 -0.86 7.15
N ILE A 15 3.93 -1.24 5.89
CA ILE A 15 2.96 -0.90 4.85
C ILE A 15 2.43 -2.17 4.18
N TRP A 16 1.32 -2.03 3.46
CA TRP A 16 0.83 -3.04 2.54
C TRP A 16 1.23 -2.68 1.12
N THR A 17 1.99 -3.56 0.47
CA THR A 17 2.29 -3.50 -0.97
C THR A 17 1.40 -4.49 -1.72
N ILE A 18 1.21 -4.29 -3.02
CA ILE A 18 0.47 -5.23 -3.87
C ILE A 18 1.46 -5.91 -4.83
N VAL A 19 1.50 -7.24 -4.78
CA VAL A 19 2.31 -8.08 -5.67
C VAL A 19 1.39 -9.16 -6.23
N ASP A 20 1.28 -9.25 -7.55
CA ASP A 20 0.40 -10.21 -8.24
C ASP A 20 -1.05 -10.20 -7.73
N GLY A 21 -1.61 -9.00 -7.50
CA GLY A 21 -2.97 -8.81 -7.01
C GLY A 21 -3.17 -9.16 -5.52
N LYS A 22 -2.10 -9.49 -4.81
CA LYS A 22 -2.15 -9.88 -3.38
C LYS A 22 -1.43 -8.87 -2.51
N ALA A 23 -1.97 -8.67 -1.32
CA ALA A 23 -1.33 -7.83 -0.32
C ALA A 23 -0.12 -8.53 0.29
N LYS A 24 0.99 -7.79 0.39
CA LYS A 24 2.22 -8.22 1.04
C LYS A 24 2.65 -7.20 2.07
N ARG A 25 2.86 -7.65 3.31
CA ARG A 25 3.37 -6.80 4.39
C ARG A 25 4.85 -6.51 4.18
N VAL A 26 5.21 -5.24 4.22
CA VAL A 26 6.60 -4.80 4.14
C VAL A 26 6.92 -3.97 5.38
N ALA A 27 7.89 -4.43 6.16
CA ALA A 27 8.40 -3.67 7.30
C ALA A 27 9.06 -2.37 6.82
N VAL A 28 8.84 -1.28 7.55
CA VAL A 28 9.38 0.03 7.19
C VAL A 28 10.01 0.72 8.38
N ARG A 29 11.05 1.50 8.12
CA ARG A 29 11.63 2.41 9.10
C ARG A 29 11.26 3.83 8.73
N ILE A 30 10.62 4.55 9.66
CA ILE A 30 10.27 5.97 9.46
C ILE A 30 11.54 6.80 9.61
N ILE A 31 11.88 7.56 8.58
CA ILE A 31 13.04 8.48 8.56
C ILE A 31 12.59 9.90 8.90
N GLN A 32 11.49 10.35 8.28
CA GLN A 32 10.91 11.67 8.51
C GLN A 32 9.41 11.61 8.32
N ARG A 33 8.66 12.37 9.13
CA ARG A 33 7.21 12.54 8.99
C ARG A 33 6.89 14.02 8.85
N ASN A 34 6.25 14.36 7.74
CA ASN A 34 5.65 15.66 7.48
C ASN A 34 4.12 15.51 7.48
N THR A 35 3.41 16.63 7.40
CA THR A 35 1.93 16.64 7.44
C THR A 35 1.33 15.79 6.31
N GLU A 36 1.87 15.91 5.10
CA GLU A 36 1.31 15.28 3.89
C GLU A 36 2.06 14.02 3.46
N THR A 37 3.30 13.83 3.93
CA THR A 37 4.18 12.77 3.45
C THR A 37 5.03 12.17 4.56
N VAL A 38 5.35 10.89 4.42
CA VAL A 38 6.31 10.18 5.26
C VAL A 38 7.45 9.67 4.38
N LEU A 39 8.68 9.99 4.78
CA LEU A 39 9.89 9.39 4.24
C LEU A 39 10.19 8.11 5.02
N ILE A 40 10.32 7.01 4.30
CA ILE A 40 10.58 5.69 4.86
C ILE A 40 11.79 5.05 4.19
N ASP A 41 12.46 4.18 4.93
CA ASP A 41 13.41 3.20 4.42
C ASP A 41 12.71 1.83 4.42
N ALA A 42 12.62 1.22 3.24
CA ALA A 42 11.94 -0.03 2.98
C ALA A 42 12.42 -0.64 1.65
N PRO A 43 12.35 -1.98 1.47
CA PRO A 43 12.73 -2.65 0.23
C PRO A 43 11.63 -2.54 -0.84
N ILE A 44 11.29 -1.31 -1.24
CA ILE A 44 10.31 -1.00 -2.29
C ILE A 44 10.92 -0.01 -3.28
N VAL A 45 10.40 0.02 -4.50
CA VAL A 45 10.85 0.94 -5.56
C VAL A 45 9.72 1.85 -6.03
N SER A 46 10.06 2.91 -6.76
CA SER A 46 9.07 3.76 -7.41
C SER A 46 8.25 2.93 -8.41
N GLY A 47 6.92 3.08 -8.34
CA GLY A 47 5.98 2.30 -9.15
C GLY A 47 5.30 1.16 -8.38
N ASP A 48 5.86 0.75 -7.23
CA ASP A 48 5.19 -0.23 -6.37
C ASP A 48 3.86 0.33 -5.86
N MET A 49 2.81 -0.47 -5.95
CA MET A 49 1.50 -0.11 -5.44
C MET A 49 1.46 -0.30 -3.92
N VAL A 50 1.02 0.75 -3.22
CA VAL A 50 0.89 0.78 -1.77
C VAL A 50 -0.56 1.08 -1.41
N VAL A 51 -1.11 0.31 -0.47
CA VAL A 51 -2.47 0.52 0.00
C VAL A 51 -2.49 1.73 0.95
N THR A 52 -3.31 2.73 0.63
CA THR A 52 -3.50 3.94 1.46
C THR A 52 -4.86 4.03 2.12
N GLU A 53 -5.84 3.24 1.66
CA GLU A 53 -7.22 3.24 2.13
C GLU A 53 -7.72 1.80 2.33
N GLY A 54 -8.62 1.58 3.30
CA GLY A 54 -9.14 0.25 3.59
C GLY A 54 -8.13 -0.72 4.23
N THR A 55 -7.00 -0.21 4.74
CA THR A 55 -5.89 -1.00 5.32
C THR A 55 -6.31 -1.92 6.46
N GLN A 56 -7.39 -1.59 7.18
CA GLN A 56 -7.97 -2.39 8.26
C GLN A 56 -8.53 -3.74 7.80
N SER A 57 -8.87 -3.87 6.52
CA SER A 57 -9.45 -5.10 5.94
C SER A 57 -8.40 -5.94 5.22
N VAL A 58 -7.16 -5.45 5.11
CA VAL A 58 -6.07 -6.10 4.38
C VAL A 58 -5.33 -7.06 5.29
N SER A 59 -4.98 -8.23 4.75
CA SER A 59 -4.20 -9.28 5.43
C SER A 59 -3.16 -9.86 4.48
N GLU A 60 -2.12 -10.48 5.05
CA GLU A 60 -1.02 -11.07 4.29
C GLU A 60 -1.53 -12.10 3.28
N GLY A 61 -1.12 -11.98 2.02
CA GLY A 61 -1.53 -12.86 0.93
C GLY A 61 -2.99 -12.72 0.49
N GLY A 62 -3.76 -11.83 1.13
CA GLY A 62 -5.15 -11.57 0.78
C GLY A 62 -5.27 -10.90 -0.59
N GLU A 63 -6.30 -11.29 -1.34
CA GLU A 63 -6.62 -10.65 -2.63
C GLU A 63 -7.04 -9.20 -2.42
N VAL A 64 -6.50 -8.30 -3.24
CA VAL A 64 -6.82 -6.88 -3.20
C VAL A 64 -7.62 -6.52 -4.43
N ARG A 65 -8.75 -5.82 -4.23
CA ARG A 65 -9.48 -5.18 -5.32
C ARG A 65 -9.00 -3.74 -5.42
N ILE A 66 -8.45 -3.38 -6.57
CA ILE A 66 -7.98 -2.02 -6.84
C ILE A 66 -9.19 -1.17 -7.21
N ALA A 67 -9.49 -0.16 -6.39
CA ALA A 67 -10.57 0.77 -6.66
C ALA A 67 -10.30 1.52 -7.98
N GLY A 68 -11.26 1.47 -8.91
CA GLY A 68 -11.15 2.13 -10.22
C GLY A 68 -10.62 1.26 -11.37
N GLU A 69 -10.11 0.05 -11.11
CA GLU A 69 -9.63 -0.84 -12.19
C GLU A 69 -10.79 -1.38 -13.05
N GLN A 70 -11.97 -1.57 -12.46
CA GLN A 70 -13.20 -1.92 -13.19
C GLN A 70 -13.73 -0.81 -14.12
N LEU A 71 -13.41 0.47 -13.85
CA LEU A 71 -13.80 1.58 -14.72
C LEU A 71 -12.89 1.65 -15.96
N ARG A 72 -11.58 1.43 -15.81
CA ARG A 72 -10.62 1.49 -16.91
C ARG A 72 -10.75 0.37 -17.94
N ALA A 73 -11.21 -0.81 -17.54
CA ALA A 73 -11.47 -1.91 -18.48
C ALA A 73 -12.75 -1.70 -19.31
N ALA A 74 -13.75 -1.00 -18.75
CA ALA A 74 -15.01 -0.72 -19.46
C ALA A 74 -14.90 0.44 -20.48
N ASP A 75 -13.97 1.38 -20.26
CA ASP A 75 -13.74 2.51 -21.17
C ASP A 75 -12.83 2.17 -22.37
N ALA A 76 -12.21 0.98 -22.40
CA ALA A 76 -11.28 0.56 -23.47
C ALA A 76 -11.96 -0.26 -24.60
N ASP A 77 -13.23 -0.62 -24.43
CA ASP A 77 -14.08 -1.37 -25.37
C ASP A 77 -15.25 -0.49 -25.90
N GLY A 78 -15.05 0.84 -25.98
CA GLY A 78 -16.05 1.83 -26.43
C GLY A 78 -15.62 2.63 -27.65
#